data_AF-A0A955YPM1-F1
#
_entry.id   AF-A0A955YPM1-F1
#
_cell.length_a   1.000
_cell.length_b   1.000
_cell.length_c   1.000
_cell.angle_alpha   90.00
_cell.angle_beta   90.00
_cell.angle_gamma   90.00
#
_symmetry.space_group_name_H-M   'P 1'
#
loop_
_entity.id
_entity.type
_entity.pdbx_description
1 polymer ?
#
loop_
_entity_poly.entity_id
_entity_poly.type
_entity_poly.pdbx_seq_one_letter_code
_entity_poly.pdbx_strand_id
1 'polypeptide(L)'
;MNGTLCGDSLACNGQDVCMSGVCAPGTALDCNDSNACTTDSCVEPGSCAHMGVADCCNVDGDCDDGDLCTADTCSGPGGTCGASPITDCCVSDVDCVFANLGTTETCNLTTNRCERGAVSNCCVSDADCGDANVCT
;
A
#
# COMPACT_ATOMS: atom_id res chain seq x y z
N MET A 1 -17.86 35.91 -35.22
CA MET A 1 -18.10 34.97 -36.36
C MET A 1 -18.54 33.63 -35.77
N ASN A 2 -19.23 32.78 -36.52
CA ASN A 2 -19.47 31.41 -36.03
C ASN A 2 -18.12 30.67 -35.92
N GLY A 3 -17.87 30.00 -34.81
CA GLY A 3 -16.61 29.28 -34.56
C GLY A 3 -15.48 30.10 -33.91
N THR A 4 -15.67 31.40 -33.65
CA THR A 4 -14.67 32.19 -32.90
C THR A 4 -14.74 31.86 -31.40
N LEU A 5 -13.58 31.77 -30.75
CA LEU A 5 -13.50 31.70 -29.29
C LEU A 5 -14.15 32.93 -28.66
N CYS A 6 -15.00 32.72 -27.67
CA CYS A 6 -15.65 33.79 -26.91
C CYS A 6 -15.59 33.50 -25.41
N GLY A 7 -14.46 32.95 -24.93
CA GLY A 7 -14.33 32.41 -23.58
C GLY A 7 -14.66 33.37 -22.43
N ASP A 8 -15.42 32.87 -21.46
CA ASP A 8 -15.70 33.42 -20.13
C ASP A 8 -14.54 33.25 -19.12
N SER A 9 -13.35 32.86 -19.60
CA SER A 9 -12.16 32.46 -18.83
C SER A 9 -12.34 31.22 -17.94
N LEU A 10 -13.42 30.48 -18.10
CA LEU A 10 -13.62 29.15 -17.55
C LEU A 10 -13.22 28.14 -18.61
N ALA A 11 -12.13 27.41 -18.39
CA ALA A 11 -11.70 26.36 -19.31
C ALA A 11 -12.33 25.01 -18.96
N CYS A 12 -12.76 24.81 -17.72
CA CYS A 12 -13.30 23.54 -17.25
C CYS A 12 -14.68 23.22 -17.83
N ASN A 13 -15.49 24.24 -18.13
CA ASN A 13 -16.76 24.07 -18.86
C ASN A 13 -16.56 24.00 -20.38
N GLY A 14 -15.30 24.02 -20.85
CA GLY A 14 -14.93 23.97 -22.26
C GLY A 14 -14.77 25.36 -22.87
N GLN A 15 -13.81 25.52 -23.79
CA GLN A 15 -13.61 26.82 -24.43
C GLN A 15 -14.87 27.25 -25.19
N ASP A 16 -15.45 28.39 -24.80
CA ASP A 16 -16.68 28.85 -25.42
C ASP A 16 -16.51 29.15 -26.91
N VAL A 17 -17.50 28.72 -27.69
CA VAL A 17 -17.52 28.93 -29.13
C VAL A 17 -18.74 29.76 -29.50
N CYS A 18 -18.52 30.79 -30.31
CA CYS A 18 -19.62 31.61 -30.82
C CYS A 18 -20.45 30.79 -31.82
N MET A 19 -21.73 30.57 -31.49
CA MET A 19 -22.72 29.92 -32.35
C MET A 19 -23.90 30.88 -32.58
N SER A 20 -24.03 31.35 -33.81
CA SER A 20 -25.06 32.29 -34.28
C SER A 20 -25.14 33.58 -33.46
N GLY A 21 -23.98 34.12 -33.07
CA GLY A 21 -23.88 35.36 -32.29
C GLY A 21 -24.09 35.19 -30.78
N VAL A 22 -24.36 33.96 -30.31
CA VAL A 22 -24.43 33.61 -28.90
C VAL A 22 -23.19 32.81 -28.52
N CYS A 23 -22.61 33.12 -27.37
CA CYS A 23 -21.49 32.37 -26.84
C CYS A 23 -22.02 31.15 -26.07
N ALA A 24 -21.55 29.95 -26.41
CA ALA A 24 -21.98 28.71 -25.78
C ALA A 24 -20.75 27.91 -25.30
N PRO A 25 -20.82 27.26 -24.13
CA PRO A 25 -19.76 26.39 -23.63
C PRO A 25 -19.34 25.35 -24.65
N GLY A 26 -18.04 25.14 -24.75
CA GLY A 26 -17.44 24.08 -25.57
C GLY A 26 -17.57 22.71 -24.92
N THR A 27 -16.80 21.75 -25.42
CA THR A 27 -16.63 20.47 -24.72
C THR A 27 -15.81 20.69 -23.46
N ALA A 28 -16.36 20.29 -22.31
CA ALA A 28 -15.67 20.35 -21.02
C ALA A 28 -14.31 19.63 -21.06
N LEU A 29 -13.35 20.12 -20.28
CA LEU A 29 -12.06 19.46 -20.14
C LEU A 29 -12.25 18.11 -19.44
N ASP A 30 -11.89 17.02 -20.11
CA ASP A 30 -11.87 15.69 -19.52
C ASP A 30 -10.58 15.50 -18.72
N CYS A 31 -10.73 15.42 -17.39
CA CYS A 31 -9.62 15.23 -16.46
C CYS A 31 -9.50 13.78 -15.97
N ASN A 32 -10.20 12.83 -16.57
CA ASN A 32 -10.13 11.43 -16.17
C ASN A 32 -8.73 10.85 -16.47
N ASP A 33 -7.94 10.56 -15.44
CA ASP A 33 -6.61 9.93 -15.60
C ASP A 33 -6.67 8.39 -15.64
N SER A 34 -7.87 7.82 -15.56
CA SER A 34 -8.15 6.38 -15.50
C SER A 34 -7.57 5.68 -14.28
N ASN A 35 -7.12 6.41 -13.26
CA ASN A 35 -6.69 5.85 -11.99
C ASN A 35 -7.89 5.80 -11.03
N ALA A 36 -8.30 4.61 -10.61
CA ALA A 36 -9.43 4.46 -9.70
C ALA A 36 -9.15 5.00 -8.28
N CYS A 37 -7.90 5.31 -7.98
CA CYS A 37 -7.44 5.86 -6.71
C CYS A 37 -7.15 7.35 -6.75
N THR A 38 -7.61 8.06 -7.76
CA THR A 38 -7.60 9.51 -7.82
C THR A 38 -9.02 10.06 -7.85
N THR A 39 -9.21 11.21 -7.22
CA THR A 39 -10.36 12.07 -7.46
C THR A 39 -9.95 13.11 -8.47
N ASP A 40 -10.51 13.00 -9.67
CA ASP A 40 -10.23 13.91 -10.77
C ASP A 40 -11.08 15.17 -10.68
N SER A 41 -10.43 16.32 -10.83
CA SER A 41 -11.09 17.61 -10.86
C SER A 41 -10.43 18.52 -11.88
N CYS A 42 -11.24 19.30 -12.57
CA CYS A 42 -10.73 20.41 -13.36
C CYS A 42 -10.59 21.64 -12.48
N VAL A 43 -9.42 22.26 -12.52
CA VAL A 43 -9.06 23.48 -11.80
C VAL A 43 -8.87 24.60 -12.80
N GLU A 44 -9.57 25.71 -12.59
CA GLU A 44 -9.40 26.89 -13.43
C GLU A 44 -7.99 27.50 -13.32
N PRO A 45 -7.40 27.99 -14.41
CA PRO A 45 -8.03 28.26 -15.71
C PRO A 45 -7.87 27.12 -16.75
N GLY A 46 -7.86 25.84 -16.36
CA GLY A 46 -7.85 24.70 -17.29
C GLY A 46 -6.78 23.64 -17.05
N SER A 47 -6.44 23.36 -15.79
CA SER A 47 -5.54 22.28 -15.39
C SER A 47 -6.32 21.14 -14.75
N CYS A 48 -5.89 19.90 -14.97
CA CYS A 48 -6.42 18.76 -14.24
C CYS A 48 -5.66 18.56 -12.93
N ALA A 49 -6.40 18.30 -11.85
CA ALA A 49 -5.89 17.90 -10.57
C ALA A 49 -6.40 16.50 -10.24
N HIS A 50 -5.47 15.61 -9.89
CA HIS A 50 -5.72 14.21 -9.57
C HIS A 50 -5.30 13.99 -8.11
N MET A 51 -6.28 14.02 -7.20
CA MET A 51 -5.99 13.88 -5.76
C MET A 51 -6.08 12.42 -5.35
N GLY A 52 -4.99 11.86 -4.80
CA GLY A 52 -4.97 10.49 -4.31
C GLY A 52 -6.03 10.27 -3.22
N VAL A 53 -6.77 9.17 -3.34
CA VAL A 53 -7.73 8.70 -2.33
C VAL A 53 -6.95 7.91 -1.27
N ALA A 54 -7.11 8.30 0.00
CA ALA A 54 -6.45 7.63 1.11
C ALA A 54 -6.86 6.13 1.17
N ASP A 55 -5.90 5.28 1.52
CA ASP A 55 -6.02 3.82 1.59
C ASP A 55 -6.47 3.12 0.30
N CYS A 56 -6.48 3.83 -0.83
CA CYS A 56 -6.82 3.25 -2.12
C CYS A 56 -5.59 2.66 -2.83
N CYS A 57 -5.78 1.53 -3.50
CA CYS A 57 -4.77 0.88 -4.32
C CYS A 57 -5.33 0.39 -5.66
N ASN A 58 -4.46 0.23 -6.65
CA ASN A 58 -4.77 -0.49 -7.88
C ASN A 58 -4.07 -1.84 -7.97
N VAL A 59 -2.89 -1.94 -7.36
CA VAL A 59 -2.06 -3.14 -7.33
C VAL A 59 -1.43 -3.29 -5.94
N ASP A 60 -0.96 -4.49 -5.61
CA ASP A 60 -0.32 -4.79 -4.32
C ASP A 60 0.86 -3.85 -4.03
N GLY A 61 1.60 -3.42 -5.06
CA GLY A 61 2.73 -2.50 -4.91
C GLY A 61 2.35 -1.08 -4.46
N ASP A 62 1.07 -0.69 -4.52
CA ASP A 62 0.60 0.59 -3.97
C ASP A 62 0.42 0.52 -2.43
N CYS A 63 0.47 -0.69 -1.86
CA CYS A 63 0.16 -0.97 -0.46
C CYS A 63 1.37 -1.22 0.44
N ASP A 64 2.59 -1.00 -0.05
CA ASP A 64 3.82 -1.19 0.72
C ASP A 64 3.78 -0.36 2.01
N ASP A 65 3.64 -1.03 3.16
CA ASP A 65 3.60 -0.40 4.48
C ASP A 65 4.99 -0.26 5.12
N GLY A 66 6.03 -0.78 4.44
CA GLY A 66 7.42 -0.79 4.88
C GLY A 66 7.74 -1.85 5.93
N ASP A 67 6.78 -2.69 6.35
CA ASP A 67 7.01 -3.83 7.21
C ASP A 67 7.35 -5.06 6.33
N LEU A 68 8.61 -5.49 6.40
CA LEU A 68 9.07 -6.66 5.65
C LEU A 68 8.36 -7.96 6.08
N CYS A 69 7.72 -7.97 7.25
CA CYS A 69 6.99 -9.09 7.80
C CYS A 69 5.49 -9.04 7.62
N THR A 70 4.99 -8.16 6.77
CA THR A 70 3.62 -8.18 6.24
C THR A 70 3.63 -8.55 4.75
N ALA A 71 2.58 -9.23 4.33
CA ALA A 71 2.22 -9.38 2.93
C ALA A 71 1.18 -8.31 2.61
N ASP A 72 1.61 -7.29 1.87
CA ASP A 72 0.76 -6.21 1.44
C ASP A 72 -0.02 -6.59 0.18
N THR A 73 -1.32 -6.41 0.24
CA THR A 73 -2.23 -6.82 -0.82
C THR A 73 -3.27 -5.76 -1.09
N CYS A 74 -3.62 -5.63 -2.36
CA CYS A 74 -4.69 -4.78 -2.82
C CYS A 74 -5.91 -5.62 -3.16
N SER A 75 -7.10 -5.19 -2.74
CA SER A 75 -8.34 -5.91 -3.07
C SER A 75 -8.76 -5.84 -4.55
N GLY A 76 -7.97 -5.16 -5.39
CA GLY A 76 -8.18 -4.96 -6.84
C GLY A 76 -8.10 -3.49 -7.26
N PRO A 77 -8.28 -3.16 -8.56
CA PRO A 77 -8.30 -1.77 -9.04
C PRO A 77 -9.34 -0.90 -8.31
N GLY A 78 -8.89 0.18 -7.66
CA GLY A 78 -9.75 1.03 -6.81
C GLY A 78 -10.11 0.38 -5.47
N GLY A 79 -9.31 -0.59 -5.03
CA GLY A 79 -9.51 -1.36 -3.82
C GLY A 79 -8.90 -0.71 -2.59
N THR A 80 -8.89 -1.47 -1.50
CA THR A 80 -8.27 -1.07 -0.22
C THR A 80 -7.03 -1.91 0.06
N CYS A 81 -6.02 -1.28 0.67
CA CYS A 81 -4.84 -2.01 1.13
C CYS A 81 -5.14 -2.88 2.35
N GLY A 82 -4.52 -4.06 2.36
CA GLY A 82 -4.52 -4.97 3.49
C GLY A 82 -3.14 -5.58 3.71
N ALA A 83 -2.69 -5.58 4.96
CA ALA A 83 -1.44 -6.18 5.40
C ALA A 83 -1.72 -7.44 6.23
N SER A 84 -1.13 -8.57 5.84
CA SER A 84 -1.25 -9.84 6.56
C SER A 84 0.11 -10.28 7.10
N PRO A 85 0.24 -10.65 8.39
CA PRO A 85 1.53 -11.05 8.93
C PRO A 85 2.07 -12.31 8.25
N ILE A 86 3.36 -12.30 7.91
CA ILE A 86 4.07 -13.44 7.33
C ILE A 86 4.51 -14.37 8.46
N THR A 87 4.04 -15.61 8.43
CA THR A 87 4.43 -16.64 9.39
C THR A 87 5.95 -16.85 9.41
N ASP A 88 6.50 -16.90 10.62
CA ASP A 88 7.93 -17.06 10.91
C ASP A 88 8.83 -15.94 10.35
N CYS A 89 8.26 -14.78 9.98
CA CYS A 89 9.06 -13.60 9.63
C CYS A 89 9.48 -12.81 10.87
N CYS A 90 10.64 -12.17 10.80
CA CYS A 90 11.12 -11.25 11.83
C CYS A 90 12.01 -10.13 11.25
N VAL A 91 12.10 -9.02 11.98
CA VAL A 91 13.11 -7.96 11.76
C VAL A 91 14.03 -7.78 12.97
N SER A 92 13.73 -8.45 14.08
CA SER A 92 14.49 -8.48 15.32
C SER A 92 14.17 -9.73 16.14
N ASP A 93 15.01 -10.03 17.12
CA ASP A 93 14.78 -11.15 18.04
C ASP A 93 13.48 -10.99 18.85
N VAL A 94 12.97 -9.76 18.99
CA VAL A 94 11.70 -9.49 19.69
C VAL A 94 10.50 -10.01 18.93
N ASP A 95 10.58 -10.16 17.60
CA ASP A 95 9.47 -10.64 16.77
C ASP A 95 9.33 -12.17 16.85
N CYS A 96 10.39 -12.86 17.26
CA CYS A 96 10.43 -14.31 17.45
C CYS A 96 9.88 -14.74 18.82
N VAL A 97 8.68 -14.26 19.15
CA VAL A 97 7.96 -14.62 20.38
C VAL A 97 6.89 -15.65 20.07
N PHE A 98 7.30 -16.91 19.91
CA PHE A 98 6.32 -17.99 19.98
C PHE A 98 5.85 -18.13 21.44
N ALA A 99 4.53 -18.15 21.62
CA ALA A 99 3.92 -18.45 22.89
C ALA A 99 4.29 -19.89 23.32
N ASN A 100 5.34 -20.00 24.16
CA ASN A 100 5.76 -21.11 25.02
C ASN A 100 7.04 -21.89 24.63
N LEU A 101 8.03 -21.75 25.53
CA LEU A 101 9.03 -22.72 26.04
C LEU A 101 10.38 -22.89 25.30
N GLY A 102 11.45 -22.42 25.95
CA GLY A 102 12.71 -23.16 26.09
C GLY A 102 13.80 -22.95 25.03
N THR A 103 13.56 -22.18 23.99
CA THR A 103 14.53 -21.89 22.92
C THR A 103 15.04 -20.45 23.00
N THR A 104 16.32 -20.22 22.72
CA THR A 104 16.79 -18.88 22.30
C THR A 104 16.44 -18.75 20.83
N GLU A 105 15.56 -17.81 20.52
CA GLU A 105 15.10 -17.61 19.15
C GLU A 105 15.67 -16.30 18.64
N THR A 106 16.44 -16.42 17.57
CA THR A 106 17.15 -15.30 16.98
C THR A 106 16.58 -15.06 15.60
N CYS A 107 16.40 -13.80 15.26
CA CYS A 107 16.04 -13.42 13.92
C CYS A 107 17.26 -13.53 13.02
N ASN A 108 17.21 -14.41 12.01
CA ASN A 108 18.21 -14.39 10.97
C ASN A 108 17.91 -13.25 10.00
N LEU A 109 18.61 -12.12 10.16
CA LEU A 109 18.45 -10.92 9.32
C LEU A 109 18.91 -11.10 7.85
N THR A 110 19.50 -12.25 7.51
CA THR A 110 19.80 -12.59 6.11
C THR A 110 18.59 -13.21 5.42
N THR A 111 17.78 -13.98 6.14
CA THR A 111 16.59 -14.65 5.62
C THR A 111 15.29 -14.01 6.09
N ASN A 112 15.37 -13.11 7.08
CA ASN A 112 14.26 -12.54 7.85
C ASN A 112 13.32 -13.61 8.39
N ARG A 113 13.91 -14.71 8.88
CA ARG A 113 13.18 -15.82 9.47
C ARG A 113 13.60 -16.04 10.90
N CYS A 114 12.64 -16.38 11.74
CA CYS A 114 12.91 -16.83 13.09
C CYS A 114 13.61 -18.19 13.06
N GLU A 115 14.84 -18.22 13.56
CA GLU A 115 15.62 -19.45 13.68
C GLU A 115 15.63 -19.91 15.14
N ARG A 116 15.29 -21.18 15.34
CA ARG A 116 15.37 -21.82 16.65
C ARG A 116 16.81 -22.25 16.89
N GLY A 117 17.51 -21.51 17.75
CA GLY A 117 18.81 -21.95 18.26
C GLY A 117 18.63 -23.08 19.26
N ALA A 118 19.31 -24.21 19.05
CA ALA A 118 19.50 -25.18 20.12
C ALA A 118 20.34 -24.50 21.21
N VAL A 119 19.77 -24.31 22.40
CA VAL A 119 20.57 -23.85 23.54
C VAL A 119 21.63 -24.91 23.78
N SER A 120 22.91 -24.53 23.68
CA SER A 120 24.02 -25.41 24.00
C SER A 120 23.91 -25.76 25.49
N ASN A 121 23.38 -26.96 25.80
CA ASN A 121 22.96 -27.50 27.11
C ASN A 121 21.45 -27.45 27.47
N CYS A 122 20.52 -27.35 26.51
CA CYS A 122 19.12 -27.74 26.76
C CYS A 122 18.68 -28.91 25.89
N CYS A 123 18.09 -29.89 26.56
CA CYS A 123 17.52 -31.09 26.00
C CYS A 123 16.27 -30.75 25.17
N VAL A 124 16.21 -31.18 23.91
CA VAL A 124 15.06 -30.96 23.01
C VAL A 124 14.10 -32.17 22.96
N SER A 125 14.36 -33.20 23.76
CA SER A 125 13.49 -34.37 23.91
C SER A 125 13.68 -35.10 25.25
N ASP A 126 12.68 -35.89 25.66
CA ASP A 126 12.70 -36.70 26.88
C ASP A 126 13.85 -37.73 26.94
N ALA A 127 14.49 -38.04 25.80
CA ALA A 127 15.64 -38.93 25.73
C ALA A 127 16.96 -38.29 26.24
N ASP A 128 16.99 -36.95 26.35
CA ASP A 128 18.20 -36.19 26.67
C ASP A 128 18.27 -35.76 28.17
N CYS A 129 17.15 -35.76 28.91
CA CYS A 129 17.05 -35.31 30.32
C CYS A 129 17.31 -36.43 31.35
N GLY A 130 18.49 -37.05 31.31
CA GLY A 130 18.85 -38.18 32.19
C GLY A 130 19.43 -37.81 33.57
N ASP A 131 19.67 -36.53 33.88
CA ASP A 131 20.37 -36.08 35.09
C ASP A 131 19.50 -35.27 36.07
N ALA A 132 18.19 -35.21 35.83
CA ALA A 132 17.23 -34.51 36.68
C ALA A 132 17.52 -33.01 36.88
N ASN A 133 18.24 -32.36 35.96
CA ASN A 133 18.47 -30.93 36.03
C ASN A 133 18.10 -30.21 34.72
N VAL A 134 17.03 -29.43 34.77
CA VAL A 134 16.60 -28.57 33.64
C VAL A 134 17.41 -27.28 33.71
N CYS A 135 18.61 -27.32 33.12
CA CYS A 135 19.54 -26.19 32.99
C CYS A 135 20.52 -25.97 34.15
N THR A 136 21.23 -27.01 34.61
CA THR A 136 22.62 -26.86 35.14
C THR A 136 23.40 -28.15 35.06
#